data_AF-A0AAJ6EAW9-F1
#
_entry.id   AF-A0AAJ6EAW9-F1
#
_cell.length_a   1.000
_cell.length_b   1.000
_cell.length_c   1.000
_cell.angle_alpha   90.00
_cell.angle_beta   90.00
_cell.angle_gamma   90.00
#
_symmetry.space_group_name_H-M   'P 1'
#
loop_
_entity.id
_entity.type
_entity.pdbx_description
1 polymer ?
#
loop_
_entity_poly.entity_id
_entity_poly.type
_entity_poly.pdbx_seq_one_letter_code
_entity_poly.pdbx_strand_id
1 'polypeptide(L)'
;MSSTYDLIARAMIERQQVLCFYQGHPRAICPAILGHTDGQEYTLAFQFAGGSSKGLPPEGEWKCLKVAEMRNVELRSGEWHAGSSHRERQQCVKIVDLDVNPFSPYEPRRRVVSQPSKPRKARRKA
;
A
#
# COMPACT_ATOMS: atom_id res chain seq x y z
N MET A 1 -7.56 11.24 11.07
CA MET A 1 -6.80 10.13 10.48
C MET A 1 -6.19 9.34 11.62
N SER A 2 -6.12 8.01 11.49
CA SER A 2 -5.42 7.15 12.46
C SER A 2 -3.89 7.17 12.26
N SER A 3 -3.13 6.78 13.28
CA SER A 3 -1.67 6.61 13.15
C SER A 3 -1.30 5.57 12.08
N THR A 4 -2.10 4.51 11.97
CA THR A 4 -1.93 3.48 10.92
C THR A 4 -2.16 4.05 9.53
N TYR A 5 -3.15 4.92 9.35
CA TYR A 5 -3.40 5.62 8.09
C TYR A 5 -2.17 6.44 7.67
N ASP A 6 -1.60 7.21 8.59
CA ASP A 6 -0.43 8.04 8.32
C ASP A 6 0.81 7.20 7.99
N LEU A 7 0.98 6.04 8.64
CA LEU A 7 2.04 5.08 8.29
C LEU A 7 1.87 4.52 6.87
N ILE A 8 0.65 4.16 6.47
CA ILE A 8 0.38 3.68 5.11
C ILE A 8 0.63 4.79 4.09
N ALA A 9 0.18 6.02 4.36
CA ALA A 9 0.46 7.17 3.51
C ALA A 9 1.96 7.38 3.31
N ARG A 10 2.75 7.28 4.40
CA ARG A 10 4.21 7.34 4.33
C ARG A 10 4.79 6.21 3.48
N ALA A 11 4.30 4.98 3.64
CA ALA A 11 4.72 3.84 2.84
C ALA A 11 4.54 4.08 1.33
N MET A 12 3.41 4.66 0.95
CA MET A 12 3.11 5.01 -0.45
C MET A 12 4.06 6.08 -0.99
N ILE A 13 4.32 7.12 -0.21
CA ILE A 13 5.20 8.23 -0.59
C ILE A 13 6.65 7.76 -0.73
N GLU A 14 7.12 6.96 0.23
CA GLU A 14 8.51 6.46 0.26
C GLU A 14 8.71 5.18 -0.56
N ARG A 15 7.66 4.66 -1.21
CA ARG A 15 7.66 3.37 -1.92
C ARG A 15 8.19 2.23 -1.06
N GLN A 16 7.72 2.15 0.19
CA GLN A 16 8.05 1.08 1.13
C GLN A 16 6.92 0.05 1.22
N GLN A 17 7.31 -1.21 1.38
CA GLN A 17 6.39 -2.29 1.66
C GLN A 17 5.81 -2.13 3.07
N VAL A 18 4.60 -2.63 3.29
CA VAL A 18 3.95 -2.68 4.60
C VAL A 18 3.85 -4.13 5.05
N LEU A 19 4.31 -4.41 6.26
CA LEU A 19 4.06 -5.66 6.97
C LEU A 19 3.01 -5.41 8.06
N CYS A 20 2.04 -6.30 8.20
CA CYS A 20 1.04 -6.18 9.26
C CYS A 20 0.39 -7.53 9.58
N PHE A 21 -0.38 -7.57 10.66
CA PHE A 21 -1.40 -8.58 10.88
C PHE A 21 -2.78 -8.02 10.49
N TYR A 22 -3.60 -8.87 9.90
CA TYR A 22 -4.97 -8.52 9.53
C TYR A 22 -5.86 -9.76 9.62
N GLN A 23 -6.92 -9.68 10.43
CA GLN A 23 -7.84 -10.79 10.66
C GLN A 23 -7.11 -12.11 10.99
N GLY A 24 -6.10 -12.04 11.87
CA GLY A 24 -5.32 -13.20 12.33
C GLY A 24 -4.20 -13.67 11.41
N HIS A 25 -4.00 -13.04 10.24
CA HIS A 25 -2.99 -13.48 9.27
C HIS A 25 -1.90 -12.42 9.06
N PRO A 26 -0.62 -12.81 8.96
CA PRO A 26 0.43 -11.87 8.54
C PRO A 26 0.23 -11.51 7.06
N ARG A 27 0.40 -10.24 6.72
CA ARG A 27 0.36 -9.73 5.35
C ARG A 27 1.64 -8.97 5.02
N ALA A 28 2.11 -9.13 3.79
CA ALA A 28 3.14 -8.28 3.20
C ALA A 28 2.54 -7.64 1.93
N ILE A 29 2.41 -6.32 1.94
CA ILE A 29 1.64 -5.59 0.93
C ILE A 29 2.39 -4.36 0.40
N CYS A 30 2.03 -3.92 -0.79
CA CYS A 30 2.38 -2.61 -1.34
C CYS A 30 1.08 -1.80 -1.53
N PRO A 31 0.80 -0.78 -0.70
CA PRO A 31 -0.42 0.03 -0.79
C PRO A 31 -0.42 0.89 -2.06
N ALA A 32 -1.51 0.81 -2.84
CA ALA A 32 -1.63 1.54 -4.11
C ALA A 32 -2.60 2.72 -4.02
N ILE A 33 -3.72 2.55 -3.31
CA ILE A 33 -4.70 3.61 -3.04
C ILE A 33 -4.97 3.69 -1.55
N LEU A 34 -5.10 4.90 -1.02
CA LEU A 34 -5.52 5.17 0.35
C LEU A 34 -6.60 6.26 0.35
N GLY A 35 -7.63 6.05 1.17
CA GLY A 35 -8.72 6.99 1.26
C GLY A 35 -9.86 6.48 2.14
N HIS A 36 -11.07 6.87 1.79
CA HIS A 36 -12.25 6.67 2.60
C HIS A 36 -13.43 6.09 1.83
N THR A 37 -14.22 5.30 2.54
CA THR A 37 -15.54 4.85 2.12
C THR A 37 -16.47 4.97 3.32
N ASP A 38 -17.55 5.73 3.19
CA ASP A 38 -18.57 5.93 4.22
C ASP A 38 -17.98 6.35 5.60
N GLY A 39 -17.01 7.26 5.56
CA GLY A 39 -16.31 7.79 6.74
C GLY A 39 -15.22 6.88 7.32
N GLN A 40 -15.04 5.67 6.77
CA GLN A 40 -14.04 4.70 7.24
C GLN A 40 -12.80 4.70 6.35
N GLU A 41 -11.64 4.49 6.96
CA GLU A 41 -10.33 4.46 6.30
C GLU A 41 -10.08 3.09 5.63
N TYR A 42 -9.73 3.13 4.35
CA TYR A 42 -9.42 1.96 3.53
C TYR A 42 -8.16 2.14 2.70
N THR A 43 -7.43 1.05 2.50
CA THR A 43 -6.38 0.97 1.49
C THR A 43 -6.65 -0.17 0.53
N LEU A 44 -6.42 0.08 -0.75
CA LEU A 44 -6.26 -0.97 -1.74
C LEU A 44 -4.77 -1.22 -1.94
N ALA A 45 -4.36 -2.45 -1.71
CA ALA A 45 -2.97 -2.84 -1.73
C ALA A 45 -2.77 -4.13 -2.50
N PHE A 46 -1.60 -4.28 -3.09
CA PHE A 46 -1.18 -5.55 -3.66
C PHE A 46 -0.51 -6.39 -2.58
N GLN A 47 -1.07 -7.54 -2.24
CA GLN A 47 -0.45 -8.50 -1.34
C GLN A 47 0.43 -9.45 -2.13
N PHE A 48 1.75 -9.40 -1.87
CA PHE A 48 2.74 -10.19 -2.59
C PHE A 48 3.31 -11.35 -1.76
N ALA A 49 3.10 -11.34 -0.44
CA ALA A 49 3.51 -12.45 0.44
C ALA A 49 2.67 -12.48 1.73
N GLY A 50 2.97 -13.45 2.60
CA GLY A 50 2.24 -13.70 3.84
C GLY A 50 1.08 -14.67 3.63
N GLY A 51 0.03 -14.52 4.44
CA GLY A 51 -1.12 -15.41 4.47
C GLY A 51 -2.45 -14.71 4.24
N SER A 52 -3.47 -15.53 4.02
CA SER A 52 -4.88 -15.15 4.05
C SER A 52 -5.68 -16.40 4.42
N SER A 53 -6.93 -16.23 4.86
CA SER A 53 -7.79 -17.35 5.21
C SER A 53 -8.07 -18.31 4.05
N LYS A 54 -7.87 -17.87 2.80
CA LYS A 54 -8.04 -18.67 1.58
C LYS A 54 -6.71 -19.00 0.89
N GLY A 55 -5.57 -18.74 1.57
CA GLY A 55 -4.26 -18.76 0.93
C GLY A 55 -3.99 -17.53 0.08
N LEU A 56 -2.81 -17.46 -0.52
CA LEU A 56 -2.38 -16.39 -1.41
C LEU A 56 -1.85 -17.03 -2.69
N PRO A 57 -2.32 -16.64 -3.89
CA PRO A 57 -1.75 -17.12 -5.14
C PRO A 57 -0.26 -16.78 -5.26
N PRO A 58 0.56 -17.58 -5.96
CA PRO A 58 2.00 -17.32 -6.12
C PRO A 58 2.32 -15.95 -6.70
N GLU A 59 1.46 -15.45 -7.59
CA GLU A 59 1.58 -14.15 -8.22
C GLU A 59 1.18 -12.99 -7.29
N GLY A 60 0.56 -13.26 -6.15
CA GLY A 60 -0.03 -12.25 -5.27
C GLY A 60 -1.45 -11.87 -5.67
N GLU A 61 -2.06 -10.96 -4.92
CA GLU A 61 -3.47 -10.59 -5.14
C GLU A 61 -3.78 -9.18 -4.63
N TRP A 62 -4.68 -8.47 -5.30
CA TRP A 62 -5.22 -7.20 -4.81
C TRP A 62 -6.15 -7.41 -3.62
N LYS A 63 -5.94 -6.62 -2.57
CA LYS A 63 -6.76 -6.66 -1.34
C LYS A 63 -7.21 -5.26 -0.96
N CYS A 64 -8.51 -5.12 -0.72
CA CYS A 64 -9.07 -4.00 0.01
C CYS A 64 -9.02 -4.29 1.50
N LEU A 65 -8.33 -3.44 2.25
CA LEU A 65 -8.09 -3.61 3.68
C LEU A 65 -8.66 -2.42 4.44
N LYS A 66 -9.45 -2.70 5.49
CA LYS A 66 -9.92 -1.67 6.42
C LYS A 66 -8.79 -1.30 7.37
N VAL A 67 -8.36 -0.05 7.37
CA VAL A 67 -7.16 0.39 8.11
C VAL A 67 -7.30 0.11 9.61
N ALA A 68 -8.51 0.27 10.16
CA ALA A 68 -8.80 0.01 11.57
C ALA A 68 -8.58 -1.45 12.02
N GLU A 69 -8.55 -2.41 11.10
CA GLU A 69 -8.33 -3.84 11.37
C GLU A 69 -6.86 -4.26 11.23
N MET A 70 -6.00 -3.37 10.73
CA MET A 70 -4.56 -3.64 10.64
C MET A 70 -3.91 -3.52 12.02
N ARG A 71 -3.00 -4.44 12.32
CA ARG A 71 -2.27 -4.54 13.58
C ARG A 71 -0.78 -4.73 13.31
N ASN A 72 0.06 -4.27 14.23
CA ASN A 72 1.53 -4.36 14.16
C ASN A 72 2.06 -3.92 12.78
N VAL A 73 1.68 -2.70 12.38
CA VAL A 73 2.01 -2.17 11.06
C VAL A 73 3.44 -1.66 11.06
N GLU A 74 4.25 -2.21 10.16
CA GLU A 74 5.66 -1.90 10.02
C GLU A 74 6.00 -1.58 8.57
N LEU A 75 6.94 -0.65 8.38
CA LEU A 75 7.44 -0.28 7.06
C LEU A 75 8.75 -1.01 6.78
N ARG A 76 8.87 -1.56 5.56
CA ARG A 76 10.05 -2.29 5.11
C ARG A 76 10.51 -1.79 3.75
N SER A 77 11.81 -1.50 3.64
CA SER A 77 12.43 -1.29 2.33
C SER A 77 12.47 -2.61 1.53
N GLY A 78 12.10 -2.58 0.26
CA GLY A 78 12.11 -3.75 -0.61
C GLY A 78 11.63 -3.42 -2.02
N GLU A 79 11.57 -4.43 -2.87
CA GLU A 79 11.00 -4.28 -4.22
C GLU A 79 9.53 -3.87 -4.14
N TRP A 80 9.14 -2.85 -4.90
CA TRP A 80 7.75 -2.45 -4.95
C TRP A 80 6.98 -3.38 -5.88
N HIS A 81 6.13 -4.23 -5.31
CA HIS A 81 5.30 -5.15 -6.08
C HIS A 81 3.97 -4.48 -6.48
N ALA A 82 3.56 -4.68 -7.72
CA ALA A 82 2.26 -4.26 -8.23
C ALA A 82 1.72 -5.36 -9.15
N GLY A 83 0.42 -5.65 -9.05
CA GLY A 83 -0.26 -6.57 -9.98
C GLY A 83 -0.40 -5.98 -11.38
N SER A 84 -0.72 -6.83 -12.35
CA SER A 84 -0.84 -6.49 -13.78
C SER A 84 -2.05 -5.60 -14.13
N SER A 85 -2.95 -5.31 -13.19
CA SER A 85 -4.14 -4.51 -13.44
C SER A 85 -4.50 -3.63 -12.24
N HIS A 86 -4.48 -2.31 -12.46
CA HIS A 86 -5.15 -1.33 -11.59
C HIS A 86 -5.83 -0.23 -12.41
N ARG A 87 -6.25 -0.59 -13.64
CA ARG A 87 -6.81 0.34 -14.64
C ARG A 87 -8.30 0.60 -14.43
N GLU A 88 -9.02 -0.27 -13.74
CA GLU A 88 -10.45 -0.12 -13.48
C GLU A 88 -10.70 0.56 -12.13
N ARG A 89 -11.78 1.35 -12.03
CA ARG A 89 -12.18 2.00 -10.78
C ARG A 89 -12.46 0.96 -9.71
N GLN A 90 -11.69 1.01 -8.64
CA GLN A 90 -11.82 0.11 -7.51
C GLN A 90 -12.87 0.68 -6.54
N GLN A 91 -13.90 -0.11 -6.24
CA GLN A 91 -15.08 0.33 -5.48
C GLN A 91 -14.80 0.50 -3.99
N CYS A 92 -13.74 -0.10 -3.44
CA CYS A 92 -13.54 -0.12 -2.00
C CYS A 92 -13.03 1.19 -1.41
N VAL A 93 -12.50 2.10 -2.22
CA VAL A 93 -12.12 3.46 -1.82
C VAL A 93 -12.92 4.46 -2.65
N LYS A 94 -13.99 5.02 -2.08
CA LYS A 94 -14.87 5.99 -2.78
C LYS A 94 -14.25 7.38 -2.87
N ILE A 95 -13.63 7.83 -1.78
CA ILE A 95 -12.95 9.13 -1.68
C ILE A 95 -11.46 8.86 -1.62
N VAL A 96 -10.75 9.07 -2.72
CA VAL A 96 -9.32 8.80 -2.83
C VAL A 96 -8.53 10.01 -2.32
N ASP A 97 -7.65 9.78 -1.34
CA ASP A 97 -6.75 10.82 -0.83
C ASP A 97 -5.34 10.68 -1.42
N LEU A 98 -4.85 9.45 -1.59
CA LEU A 98 -3.56 9.14 -2.21
C LEU A 98 -3.72 7.99 -3.22
N ASP A 99 -3.03 8.11 -4.35
CA ASP A 99 -2.89 7.08 -5.36
C ASP A 99 -1.45 7.11 -5.88
N VAL A 100 -0.79 5.95 -5.93
CA VAL A 100 0.58 5.82 -6.43
C VAL A 100 0.65 5.75 -7.96
N ASN A 101 -0.50 5.63 -8.64
CA ASN A 101 -0.59 5.71 -10.10
C ASN A 101 -0.47 7.18 -10.55
N PRO A 102 0.58 7.56 -11.30
CA PRO A 102 0.73 8.93 -11.79
C PRO A 102 -0.37 9.34 -12.79
N PHE A 103 -1.07 8.36 -13.38
CA PHE A 103 -2.21 8.56 -14.27
C PHE A 103 -3.53 8.18 -13.56
N SER A 104 -3.62 8.45 -12.27
CA SER A 104 -4.83 8.16 -11.49
C SER A 104 -6.07 8.71 -12.20
N PRO A 105 -7.12 7.90 -12.43
CA PRO A 105 -8.40 8.37 -12.97
C PRO A 105 -9.25 9.07 -11.90
N TYR A 106 -8.72 9.24 -10.69
CA TYR A 106 -9.33 9.95 -9.58
C TYR A 106 -8.74 11.36 -9.46
N GLU A 107 -9.39 12.23 -8.68
CA GLU A 107 -8.82 13.51 -8.24
C GLU A 107 -8.30 13.37 -6.80
N PRO A 108 -7.13 12.72 -6.58
CA PRO A 108 -6.62 12.48 -5.24
C PRO A 108 -6.33 13.79 -4.53
N ARG A 109 -6.77 13.90 -3.26
CA ARG A 109 -6.57 15.11 -2.45
C ARG A 109 -5.09 15.44 -2.20
N ARG A 110 -4.19 14.48 -2.36
CA ARG A 110 -2.74 14.63 -2.25
C ARG A 110 -2.07 13.87 -3.41
N ARG A 111 -1.14 14.52 -4.13
CA ARG A 111 -0.35 13.82 -5.17
C ARG A 111 0.89 13.21 -4.54
N VAL A 112 1.12 11.93 -4.82
CA VAL A 112 2.42 11.29 -4.53
C VAL A 112 3.42 11.80 -5.57
N VAL A 113 4.21 12.81 -5.21
CA VAL A 113 5.33 13.24 -6.06
C VAL A 113 6.43 12.19 -5.90
N SER A 114 6.63 11.34 -6.89
CA SER A 114 7.76 10.41 -6.91
C SER A 114 9.06 11.20 -6.91
N GLN A 115 9.70 11.31 -5.74
CA GLN A 115 11.08 11.79 -5.71
C GLN A 115 11.98 10.72 -6.34
N PRO A 116 12.88 11.10 -7.27
CA PRO A 116 13.84 10.15 -7.81
C PRO A 116 14.71 9.61 -6.67
N SER A 117 14.79 8.29 -6.56
CA SER A 117 15.58 7.60 -5.55
C SER A 117 17.04 8.07 -5.64
N LYS A 118 17.55 8.67 -4.56
CA LYS A 118 18.98 9.02 -4.48
C LYS A 118 19.82 7.74 -4.60
N PRO A 119 20.88 7.71 -5.42
CA PRO A 119 21.72 6.53 -5.55
C PRO A 119 22.40 6.25 -4.21
N ARG A 120 22.30 5.01 -3.73
CA ARG A 120 23.02 4.54 -2.54
C ARG A 120 24.53 4.65 -2.81
N LYS A 121 25.24 5.49 -2.05
CA LYS A 121 26.71 5.55 -2.10
C LYS A 121 27.27 4.16 -1.78
N ALA A 122 28.03 3.60 -2.72
CA ALA A 122 28.76 2.36 -2.50
C ALA A 122 29.76 2.54 -1.35
N ARG A 123 29.64 1.68 -0.34
CA ARG A 123 30.64 1.56 0.74
C ARG A 123 31.95 1.10 0.09
N ARG A 124 32.96 1.98 0.03
CA ARG A 124 34.34 1.59 -0.26
C ARG A 124 34.81 0.67 0.87
N LYS A 125 35.20 -0.56 0.54
CA LYS A 125 35.95 -1.45 1.43
C LYS A 125 37.36 -0.85 1.60
N ALA A 126 37.79 -0.72 2.85
CA ALA A 126 39.19 -0.51 3.21
C ALA A 126 39.95 -1.85 3.14
#